data_AF-X0YXX0-F1
#
_entry.id   AF-X0YXX0-F1
#
_cell.length_a   1.000
_cell.length_b   1.000
_cell.length_c   1.000
_cell.angle_alpha   90.00
_cell.angle_beta   90.00
_cell.angle_gamma   90.00
#
_symmetry.space_group_name_H-M   'P 1'
#
loop_
_entity.id
_entity.type
_entity.pdbx_description
1 polymer ?
#
loop_
_entity_poly.entity_id
_entity_poly.type
_entity_poly.pdbx_seq_one_letter_code
_entity_poly.pdbx_strand_id
1 'polypeptide(L)'
;MPGFYQPVEIKAPTGVLVSLAVDNQFDQARPDPRKAKMLIGAVYRLRVTNIRLAEGLEVFPTIEVIDRIYAPVGQELRFAIPVELTEEDLKLALEGKFVTRVIYLEDPRHALPAPDNSPGQNWFEAAPGQDPLAVADGLGRPVAILRMGARLPNQGLDAFFFFGS
;
A
#
# COMPACT_ATOMS: atom_id res chain seq x y z
N MET A 1 -18.69 -6.39 17.41
CA MET A 1 -19.23 -5.66 16.23
C MET A 1 -18.54 -6.20 15.00
N PRO A 2 -19.22 -6.42 13.86
CA PRO A 2 -18.53 -6.76 12.62
C PRO A 2 -17.62 -5.59 12.23
N GLY A 3 -16.36 -5.88 11.93
CA GLY A 3 -15.40 -4.87 11.49
C GLY A 3 -15.76 -4.30 10.11
N PHE A 4 -15.38 -3.06 9.86
CA PHE A 4 -15.63 -2.40 8.57
C PHE A 4 -14.55 -2.78 7.56
N TYR A 5 -14.96 -3.15 6.35
CA TYR A 5 -14.05 -3.49 5.26
C TYR A 5 -14.01 -2.36 4.24
N GLN A 6 -12.84 -1.79 4.04
CA GLN A 6 -12.56 -0.74 3.07
C GLN A 6 -12.03 -1.36 1.77
N PRO A 7 -12.64 -1.05 0.61
CA PRO A 7 -12.05 -1.39 -0.68
C PRO A 7 -10.69 -0.70 -0.87
N VAL A 8 -9.71 -1.47 -1.33
CA VAL A 8 -8.36 -1.03 -1.67
C VAL A 8 -8.03 -1.50 -3.09
N GLU A 9 -7.45 -0.60 -3.89
CA GLU A 9 -6.95 -0.89 -5.24
C GLU A 9 -5.43 -0.73 -5.23
N ILE A 10 -4.71 -1.84 -5.45
CA ILE A 10 -3.25 -1.86 -5.49
C ILE A 10 -2.81 -1.72 -6.95
N LYS A 11 -1.98 -0.73 -7.22
CA LYS A 11 -1.35 -0.46 -8.51
C LYS A 11 0.13 -0.83 -8.45
N ALA A 12 0.68 -1.29 -9.56
CA ALA A 12 2.08 -1.68 -9.66
C ALA A 12 2.64 -1.33 -11.05
N PRO A 13 3.97 -1.22 -11.21
CA PRO A 13 4.57 -0.93 -12.51
C PRO A 13 4.31 -2.06 -13.50
N THR A 14 4.27 -1.72 -14.80
CA THR A 14 4.03 -2.70 -15.87
C THR A 14 4.94 -3.93 -15.76
N GLY A 15 4.33 -5.11 -15.72
CA GLY A 15 5.02 -6.40 -15.63
C GLY A 15 5.15 -6.92 -14.19
N VAL A 16 5.10 -6.06 -13.18
CA VAL A 16 5.13 -6.49 -11.78
C VAL A 16 3.89 -7.31 -11.45
N LEU A 17 4.11 -8.43 -10.75
CA LEU A 17 3.04 -9.30 -10.29
C LEU A 17 2.87 -9.16 -8.78
N VAL A 18 1.63 -9.07 -8.33
CA VAL A 18 1.26 -8.94 -6.92
C VAL A 18 0.44 -10.15 -6.51
N SER A 19 0.67 -10.66 -5.31
CA SER A 19 -0.13 -11.69 -4.65
C SER A 19 -0.52 -11.21 -3.24
N LEU A 20 -1.73 -11.51 -2.78
CA LEU A 20 -2.19 -11.22 -1.42
C LEU A 20 -2.02 -12.44 -0.53
N ALA A 21 -1.62 -12.24 0.72
CA ALA A 21 -1.66 -13.30 1.73
C ALA A 21 -3.11 -13.65 2.10
N VAL A 22 -3.49 -14.91 1.92
CA VAL A 22 -4.80 -15.50 2.24
C VAL A 22 -4.57 -16.91 2.79
N ASP A 23 -5.17 -17.26 3.92
CA ASP A 23 -5.09 -18.60 4.52
C ASP A 23 -3.65 -19.15 4.66
N ASN A 24 -2.73 -18.31 5.15
CA ASN A 24 -1.29 -18.62 5.30
C ASN A 24 -0.56 -18.99 4.00
N GLN A 25 -1.10 -18.56 2.86
CA GLN A 25 -0.49 -18.72 1.54
C GLN A 25 -0.59 -17.41 0.76
N PHE A 26 0.18 -17.28 -0.31
CA PHE A 26 -0.05 -16.23 -1.29
C PHE A 26 -1.00 -16.74 -2.36
N ASP A 27 -2.02 -15.94 -2.70
CA ASP A 27 -2.89 -16.25 -3.83
C ASP A 27 -2.14 -16.18 -5.16
N GLN A 28 -2.86 -16.44 -6.27
CA GLN A 28 -2.24 -16.37 -7.59
C GLN A 28 -1.66 -14.98 -7.87
N ALA A 29 -0.39 -14.95 -8.29
CA ALA A 29 0.29 -13.75 -8.76
C ALA A 29 -0.40 -13.21 -10.02
N ARG A 30 -0.78 -11.93 -10.00
CA ARG A 30 -1.49 -11.26 -11.11
C ARG A 30 -0.95 -9.83 -11.28
N PRO A 31 -0.99 -9.27 -12.50
CA PRO A 31 -0.65 -7.87 -12.73
C PRO A 31 -1.66 -6.92 -12.04
N ASP A 32 -1.38 -5.63 -12.08
CA ASP A 32 -2.28 -4.58 -11.61
C ASP A 32 -3.48 -4.37 -12.58
N PRO A 33 -4.55 -3.71 -12.12
CA PRO A 33 -4.86 -3.37 -10.72
C PRO A 33 -5.36 -4.60 -9.94
N ARG A 34 -4.95 -4.71 -8.67
CA ARG A 34 -5.47 -5.71 -7.73
C ARG A 34 -6.48 -5.06 -6.78
N LYS A 35 -7.69 -5.60 -6.68
CA LYS A 35 -8.72 -5.11 -5.74
C LYS A 35 -8.94 -6.08 -4.60
N ALA A 36 -9.01 -5.56 -3.38
CA ALA A 36 -9.33 -6.33 -2.18
C ALA A 36 -10.17 -5.50 -1.21
N LYS A 37 -10.96 -6.18 -0.38
CA LYS A 37 -11.62 -5.58 0.78
C LYS A 37 -10.76 -5.84 2.00
N MET A 38 -10.28 -4.78 2.63
CA MET A 38 -9.37 -4.85 3.77
C MET A 38 -10.08 -4.38 5.04
N LEU A 39 -9.99 -5.17 6.10
CA LEU A 39 -10.50 -4.83 7.42
C LEU A 39 -9.67 -3.66 7.99
N ILE A 40 -10.36 -2.64 8.50
CA ILE A 40 -9.70 -1.51 9.17
C ILE A 40 -9.04 -2.00 10.47
N GLY A 41 -7.80 -1.57 10.69
CA GLY A 41 -6.95 -1.95 11.81
C GLY A 41 -6.18 -3.26 11.60
N ALA A 42 -6.35 -3.93 10.45
CA ALA A 42 -5.60 -5.13 10.11
C ALA A 42 -4.45 -4.84 9.14
N VAL A 43 -3.37 -5.61 9.28
CA VAL A 43 -2.19 -5.55 8.41
C VAL A 43 -2.24 -6.67 7.38
N TYR A 44 -2.25 -6.31 6.11
CA TYR A 44 -2.31 -7.21 4.96
C TYR A 44 -0.95 -7.31 4.29
N ARG A 45 -0.41 -8.53 4.20
CA ARG A 45 0.87 -8.77 3.54
C ARG A 45 0.69 -9.10 2.07
N LEU A 46 1.59 -8.57 1.25
CA LEU A 46 1.68 -8.82 -0.18
C LEU A 46 2.97 -9.58 -0.50
N ARG A 47 3.00 -10.23 -1.65
CA ARG A 47 4.20 -10.70 -2.32
C ARG A 47 4.28 -10.05 -3.69
N VAL A 48 5.38 -9.37 -3.97
CA VAL A 48 5.63 -8.65 -5.21
C VAL A 48 6.79 -9.32 -5.93
N THR A 49 6.56 -9.74 -7.16
CA THR A 49 7.52 -10.48 -8.00
C THR A 49 7.57 -9.89 -9.40
N ASN A 50 8.46 -10.44 -10.25
CA ASN A 50 8.68 -9.98 -11.62
C ASN A 50 9.06 -8.48 -11.68
N ILE A 51 9.93 -8.07 -10.75
CA ILE A 51 10.42 -6.69 -10.66
C ILE A 51 11.48 -6.48 -11.75
N ARG A 52 11.32 -5.43 -12.55
CA ARG A 52 12.21 -5.13 -13.68
C ARG A 52 13.65 -4.96 -13.18
N LEU A 53 14.62 -5.52 -13.92
CA LEU A 53 16.05 -5.53 -13.59
C LEU A 53 16.39 -6.23 -12.26
N ALA A 54 15.45 -6.95 -11.66
CA ALA A 54 15.59 -7.65 -10.39
C ALA A 54 14.93 -9.05 -10.46
N GLU A 55 15.19 -9.76 -11.56
CA GLU A 55 14.62 -11.09 -11.81
C GLU A 55 14.95 -12.08 -10.68
N GLY A 56 13.94 -12.82 -10.23
CA GLY A 56 14.06 -13.77 -9.12
C GLY A 56 14.05 -13.13 -7.72
N LEU A 57 14.12 -11.81 -7.61
CA LEU A 57 13.96 -11.11 -6.33
C LEU A 57 12.50 -10.78 -6.05
N GLU A 58 12.18 -10.71 -4.76
CA GLU A 58 10.83 -10.51 -4.26
C GLU A 58 10.80 -9.48 -3.14
N VAL A 59 9.73 -8.69 -3.11
CA VAL A 59 9.46 -7.74 -2.01
C VAL A 59 8.16 -8.15 -1.34
N PHE A 60 8.10 -7.97 -0.02
CA PHE A 60 6.93 -8.35 0.78
C PHE A 60 6.33 -7.14 1.51
N PRO A 61 5.65 -6.24 0.79
CA PRO A 61 5.01 -5.08 1.39
C PRO A 61 3.89 -5.48 2.35
N THR A 62 3.57 -4.58 3.28
CA THR A 62 2.36 -4.64 4.09
C THR A 62 1.52 -3.39 3.88
N ILE A 63 0.20 -3.57 3.80
CA ILE A 63 -0.79 -2.50 3.79
C ILE A 63 -1.58 -2.58 5.09
N GLU A 64 -1.64 -1.47 5.82
CA GLU A 64 -2.49 -1.28 6.99
C GLU A 64 -3.55 -0.24 6.65
N VAL A 65 -4.83 -0.59 6.73
CA VAL A 65 -5.91 0.40 6.58
C VAL A 65 -6.25 0.94 7.97
N ILE A 66 -6.12 2.24 8.16
CA ILE A 66 -6.25 2.89 9.47
C ILE A 66 -7.55 3.71 9.60
N ASP A 67 -8.18 4.10 8.48
CA ASP A 67 -9.50 4.74 8.48
C ASP A 67 -10.26 4.43 7.16
N ARG A 68 -11.55 4.74 7.13
CA ARG A 68 -12.43 4.55 5.97
C ARG A 68 -12.57 5.78 5.09
N ILE A 69 -12.88 5.52 3.82
CA ILE A 69 -13.45 6.51 2.93
C ILE A 69 -14.98 6.51 3.11
N TYR A 70 -15.55 7.68 3.37
CA TYR A 70 -16.99 7.89 3.44
C TYR A 70 -17.56 8.09 2.03
N ALA A 71 -17.63 7.00 1.27
CA ALA A 71 -18.18 7.00 -0.09
C ALA A 71 -19.72 7.17 -0.09
N PRO A 72 -20.30 7.76 -1.14
CA PRO A 72 -21.74 7.68 -1.38
C PRO A 72 -22.20 6.21 -1.43
N VAL A 73 -23.39 5.95 -0.88
CA VAL A 73 -23.97 4.59 -0.82
C VAL A 73 -23.98 3.95 -2.21
N GLY A 74 -23.45 2.73 -2.31
CA GLY A 74 -23.37 1.96 -3.56
C GLY A 74 -22.20 2.34 -4.47
N GLN A 75 -21.35 3.28 -4.07
CA GLN A 75 -20.15 3.71 -4.81
C GLN A 75 -18.85 3.30 -4.12
N GLU A 76 -18.89 2.44 -3.10
CA GLU A 76 -17.73 2.10 -2.27
C GLU A 76 -16.56 1.55 -3.09
N LEU A 77 -16.85 0.74 -4.12
CA LEU A 77 -15.83 0.19 -5.03
C LEU A 77 -15.21 1.24 -5.97
N ARG A 78 -15.93 2.33 -6.26
CA ARG A 78 -15.45 3.45 -7.06
C ARG A 78 -14.47 4.31 -6.26
N PHE A 79 -14.64 4.35 -4.94
CA PHE A 79 -13.80 5.08 -4.00
C PHE A 79 -12.91 4.11 -3.19
N ALA A 80 -12.33 3.12 -3.86
CA ALA A 80 -11.30 2.29 -3.25
C ALA A 80 -10.07 3.15 -2.92
N ILE A 81 -9.42 2.91 -1.77
CA ILE A 81 -8.16 3.57 -1.46
C ILE A 81 -7.12 3.08 -2.49
N PRO A 82 -6.56 3.97 -3.32
CA PRO A 82 -5.52 3.56 -4.23
C PRO A 82 -4.20 3.44 -3.44
N VAL A 83 -3.51 2.32 -3.60
CA VAL A 83 -2.17 2.09 -3.02
C VAL A 83 -1.22 1.77 -4.15
N GLU A 84 -0.25 2.64 -4.38
CA GLU A 84 0.68 2.52 -5.50
C GLU A 84 2.02 1.95 -5.05
N LEU A 85 2.45 0.86 -5.69
CA LEU A 85 3.83 0.39 -5.65
C LEU A 85 4.58 1.07 -6.80
N THR A 86 5.62 1.85 -6.49
CA THR A 86 6.42 2.52 -7.52
C THR A 86 7.68 1.70 -7.84
N GLU A 87 8.26 1.89 -9.03
CA GLU A 87 9.53 1.24 -9.42
C GLU A 87 10.67 1.66 -8.48
N GLU A 88 10.65 2.92 -8.02
CA GLU A 88 11.60 3.46 -7.05
C GLU A 88 11.46 2.82 -5.65
N ASP A 89 10.24 2.71 -5.13
CA ASP A 89 10.01 2.09 -3.81
C ASP A 89 10.44 0.62 -3.79
N LEU A 90 10.14 -0.11 -4.86
CA LEU A 90 10.56 -1.51 -5.01
C LEU A 90 12.08 -1.64 -5.06
N LYS A 91 12.76 -0.74 -5.81
CA LYS A 91 14.22 -0.71 -5.87
C LYS A 91 14.84 -0.41 -4.50
N LEU A 92 14.34 0.62 -3.80
CA LEU A 92 14.78 0.96 -2.45
C LEU A 92 14.61 -0.23 -1.49
N ALA A 93 13.47 -0.91 -1.53
CA ALA A 93 13.21 -2.09 -0.72
C ALA A 93 14.20 -3.24 -1.02
N LEU A 94 14.50 -3.49 -2.30
CA LEU A 94 15.48 -4.50 -2.72
C LEU A 94 16.91 -4.15 -2.29
N GLU A 95 17.24 -2.86 -2.20
CA GLU A 95 18.51 -2.37 -1.65
C GLU A 95 18.57 -2.41 -0.10
N GLY A 96 17.53 -2.95 0.54
CA GLY A 96 17.43 -3.08 1.99
C GLY A 96 17.07 -1.77 2.70
N LYS A 97 16.55 -0.78 1.98
CA LYS A 97 15.97 0.44 2.57
C LYS A 97 14.54 0.17 2.99
N PHE A 98 14.12 0.81 4.09
CA PHE A 98 12.75 0.75 4.55
C PHE A 98 11.97 1.94 3.99
N VAL A 99 10.87 1.65 3.28
CA VAL A 99 9.99 2.65 2.69
C VAL A 99 8.65 2.64 3.43
N THR A 100 8.18 3.82 3.80
CA THR A 100 6.83 4.03 4.37
C THR A 100 6.11 5.08 3.54
N ARG A 101 4.96 4.71 2.97
CA ARG A 101 4.04 5.61 2.28
C ARG A 101 2.78 5.74 3.13
N VAL A 102 2.39 6.96 3.48
CA VAL A 102 1.12 7.23 4.16
C VAL A 102 0.15 7.80 3.15
N ILE A 103 -0.93 7.08 2.90
CA ILE A 103 -2.00 7.47 1.99
C ILE A 103 -3.02 8.27 2.80
N TYR A 104 -3.32 9.49 2.38
CA TYR A 104 -4.27 10.37 3.04
C TYR A 104 -5.30 10.94 2.07
N LEU A 105 -6.44 11.35 2.60
CA LEU A 105 -7.45 12.12 1.90
C LEU A 105 -7.23 13.60 2.17
N GLU A 106 -6.97 14.37 1.13
CA GLU A 106 -6.88 15.84 1.21
C GLU A 106 -8.19 16.46 1.71
N ASP A 107 -8.08 17.57 2.46
CA ASP A 107 -9.24 18.40 2.76
C ASP A 107 -9.60 19.22 1.49
N PRO A 108 -10.79 19.01 0.89
CA PRO A 108 -11.20 19.73 -0.32
C PRO A 108 -11.29 21.25 -0.14
N ARG A 109 -11.32 21.76 1.10
CA ARG A 109 -11.31 23.20 1.39
C ARG A 109 -9.92 23.83 1.29
N HIS A 110 -8.86 23.02 1.40
CA HIS A 110 -7.46 23.44 1.32
C HIS A 110 -6.79 23.03 0.00
N ALA A 111 -7.40 22.10 -0.75
CA ALA A 111 -6.90 21.70 -2.05
C ALA A 111 -6.99 22.85 -3.06
N LEU A 112 -5.86 23.21 -3.67
CA LEU A 112 -5.84 24.12 -4.81
C LEU A 112 -6.50 23.38 -6.01
N PRO A 113 -7.49 23.97 -6.68
CA PRO A 113 -8.07 23.39 -7.89
C PRO A 113 -7.08 23.54 -9.05
N ALA A 114 -6.08 22.66 -9.10
CA ALA A 114 -5.16 22.53 -10.22
C ALA A 114 -5.51 21.25 -10.99
N PRO A 115 -5.50 21.27 -12.33
CA PRO A 115 -5.56 20.05 -13.10
C PRO A 115 -4.33 19.19 -12.77
N ASP A 116 -4.59 18.02 -12.22
CA ASP A 116 -3.56 17.03 -11.93
C ASP A 116 -3.10 16.41 -13.25
N ASN A 117 -1.99 16.94 -13.78
CA ASN A 117 -1.41 16.50 -15.06
C ASN A 117 -0.43 15.33 -14.89
N SER A 118 -0.27 14.82 -13.67
CA SER A 118 0.66 13.72 -13.36
C SER A 118 -0.01 12.36 -13.58
N PRO A 119 0.60 11.43 -14.34
CA PRO A 119 0.11 10.06 -14.45
C PRO A 119 0.50 9.26 -13.19
N GLY A 120 -0.12 9.54 -12.05
CA GLY A 120 0.18 8.86 -10.78
C GLY A 120 -0.45 9.53 -9.56
N GLN A 121 -0.28 8.94 -8.38
CA GLN A 121 -0.62 9.64 -7.13
C GLN A 121 0.35 10.79 -6.86
N ASN A 122 -0.17 11.96 -6.52
CA ASN A 122 0.66 13.04 -5.99
C ASN A 122 1.24 12.63 -4.63
N TRP A 123 2.54 12.86 -4.47
CA TRP A 123 3.28 12.51 -3.26
C TRP A 123 4.38 13.53 -2.98
N PHE A 124 4.86 13.54 -1.74
CA PHE A 124 6.01 14.33 -1.30
C PHE A 124 6.79 13.54 -0.24
N GLU A 125 8.04 13.90 -0.01
CA GLU A 125 8.86 13.30 1.04
C GLU A 125 8.66 14.01 2.37
N ALA A 126 8.43 13.24 3.44
CA ALA A 126 8.57 13.78 4.79
C ALA A 126 10.04 14.13 5.06
N ALA A 127 10.30 15.26 5.72
CA ALA A 127 11.67 15.66 6.00
C ALA A 127 12.37 14.67 6.96
N PRO A 128 13.71 14.56 6.91
CA PRO A 128 14.44 13.69 7.82
C PRO A 128 14.08 13.93 9.29
N GLY A 129 13.72 12.85 9.99
CA GLY A 129 13.33 12.91 11.41
C GLY A 129 11.86 13.27 11.66
N GLN A 130 11.06 13.55 10.63
CA GLN A 130 9.61 13.69 10.76
C GLN A 130 8.90 12.34 10.69
N ASP A 131 7.81 12.20 11.44
CA ASP A 131 6.89 11.07 11.30
C ASP A 131 5.97 11.29 10.09
N PRO A 132 6.04 10.44 9.05
CA PRO A 132 5.18 10.56 7.87
C PRO A 132 3.68 10.54 8.20
N LEU A 133 3.28 9.84 9.28
CA LEU A 133 1.88 9.79 9.69
C LEU A 133 1.41 11.14 10.23
N ALA A 134 2.20 11.77 11.08
CA ALA A 134 1.92 13.12 11.60
C ALA A 134 1.92 14.18 10.49
N VAL A 135 2.82 14.06 9.52
CA VAL A 135 2.85 14.97 8.36
C VAL A 135 1.58 14.81 7.52
N ALA A 136 1.16 13.57 7.24
CA ALA A 136 -0.07 13.30 6.50
C ALA A 136 -1.33 13.77 7.24
N ASP A 137 -1.38 13.64 8.57
CA ASP A 137 -2.46 14.17 9.43
C ASP A 137 -2.55 15.70 9.40
N GLY A 138 -1.41 16.38 9.23
CA GLY A 138 -1.38 17.84 9.02
C GLY A 138 -1.91 18.29 7.66
N LEU A 139 -1.90 17.43 6.65
CA LEU A 139 -2.33 17.76 5.27
C LEU A 139 -3.74 17.28 4.94
N GLY A 140 -4.24 16.30 5.68
CA GLY A 140 -5.55 15.71 5.47
C GLY A 140 -5.79 14.57 6.45
N ARG A 141 -6.57 13.57 6.03
CA ARG A 141 -6.89 12.42 6.89
C ARG A 141 -6.18 11.16 6.40
N PRO A 142 -5.19 10.62 7.14
CA PRO A 142 -4.57 9.35 6.84
C PRO A 142 -5.60 8.22 6.80
N VAL A 143 -5.54 7.37 5.78
CA VAL A 143 -6.48 6.25 5.58
C VAL A 143 -5.78 4.90 5.42
N ALA A 144 -4.54 4.88 4.93
CA ALA A 144 -3.76 3.66 4.82
C ALA A 144 -2.26 3.92 4.94
N ILE A 145 -1.50 2.89 5.33
CA ILE A 145 -0.04 2.92 5.41
C ILE A 145 0.50 1.72 4.64
N LEU A 146 1.38 1.98 3.68
CA LEU A 146 2.15 0.97 2.95
C LEU A 146 3.58 0.98 3.49
N ARG A 147 4.08 -0.20 3.86
CA ARG A 147 5.46 -0.39 4.34
C ARG A 147 6.14 -1.49 3.56
N MET A 148 7.41 -1.31 3.21
CA MET A 148 8.21 -2.32 2.52
C MET A 148 9.70 -2.19 2.85
N GLY A 149 10.47 -3.25 2.60
CA GLY A 149 11.89 -3.32 2.97
C GLY A 149 12.17 -3.86 4.37
N ALA A 150 11.17 -4.46 5.03
CA ALA A 150 11.41 -5.25 6.23
C ALA A 150 12.20 -6.52 5.86
N ARG A 151 13.18 -6.90 6.70
CA ARG A 151 14.00 -8.09 6.46
C ARG A 151 13.14 -9.35 6.48
N LEU A 152 13.29 -10.19 5.47
CA LEU A 152 12.74 -11.53 5.47
C LEU A 152 13.38 -12.35 6.62
N PRO A 153 12.60 -13.18 7.33
CA PRO A 153 13.18 -14.09 8.31
C PRO A 153 14.19 -15.04 7.63
N ASN A 154 15.35 -15.22 8.26
CA ASN A 154 16.45 -16.04 7.73
C ASN A 154 16.10 -17.53 7.52
N GLN A 155 14.94 -17.99 8.00
CA GLN A 155 14.50 -19.40 7.92
C GLN A 155 13.41 -19.65 6.86
N GLY A 156 13.14 -18.68 5.98
CA GLY A 156 12.10 -18.80 4.94
C GLY A 156 10.73 -18.32 5.41
N LEU A 157 9.74 -18.38 4.50
CA LEU A 157 8.36 -17.95 4.76
C LEU A 157 7.66 -19.00 5.64
N ASP A 158 7.75 -18.87 6.95
CA ASP A 158 7.04 -19.73 7.90
C ASP A 158 5.61 -19.22 8.15
N ALA A 159 4.80 -19.98 8.90
CA ALA A 159 3.42 -19.58 9.20
C ALA A 159 3.36 -18.21 9.88
N PHE A 160 4.34 -17.89 10.74
CA PHE A 160 4.45 -16.60 11.43
C PHE A 160 4.66 -15.43 10.48
N PHE A 161 5.32 -15.65 9.34
CA PHE A 161 5.46 -14.65 8.29
C PHE A 161 4.13 -14.17 7.70
N PHE A 162 3.07 -15.00 7.71
CA PHE A 162 1.77 -14.62 7.16
C PHE A 162 0.92 -13.83 8.15
N PHE A 163 1.15 -13.99 9.45
CA PHE A 163 0.46 -13.21 10.48
C PHE A 163 1.07 -11.80 10.58
N GLY A 164 0.22 -10.78 10.71
CA GLY A 164 0.64 -9.42 11.02
C GLY A 164 1.07 -9.35 12.48
N SER A 165 2.19 -8.68 12.76
CA SER A 165 2.60 -8.28 14.12
C SER A 165 1.73 -7.16 14.64
#